data_AF-A0AAU6DQV6-F1
#
_entry.id   AF-A0AAU6DQV6-F1
#
_cell.length_a   1.000
_cell.length_b   1.000
_cell.length_c   1.000
_cell.angle_alpha   90.00
_cell.angle_beta   90.00
_cell.angle_gamma   90.00
#
_symmetry.space_group_name_H-M   'P 1'
#
loop_
_entity.id
_entity.type
_entity.pdbx_description
1 polymer ?
#
loop_
_entity_poly.entity_id
_entity_poly.type
_entity_poly.pdbx_seq_one_letter_code
_entity_poly.pdbx_strand_id
1 'polypeptide(L)'
;MSGGQRHTEPVDVHLILRRETADGPQVLLSRRAGQVYAAGLWHLPSGHLDGPHEDVVTALIREAREETGVVIDQADVRAAVTVHHRSPGGASRTGHFFEVRRWKGEPGIAEPDVCDAMDWAPLHALPAQMVAYCRAGLDAYTAGARLAVHFQLPGDSIAFDPGADRLRLVPDVTGQTSTARPDAAVVKFAEQAVGRITQWTDTSWAREESRVWRVHGVQGGTWYVKVHQNERFHGREVRGLRTWARELGAAAPRLVAADETLRAVVLTAVPGRPLHGAVLAPEREREVFQRIGALARRIHQASPPRPAPAGSGPAVTKADRHLAGARSHLRPGDEEFVRELVRQAEALPPLEWVETHGDFQLRNVLATSDAGAETDDREDFVAVIDFERSEPGPAVRDLVRLSDAWAGRDDLFEAFLAGYGRTLTAAEEARLVIDAALDSVSGIAYGAAHGDPELVERGRRTLARLRAEHRAALSPTGDET
;
A
#
# COMPACT_ATOMS: atom_id res chain seq x y z
N MET A 1 -1.68 -19.32 -23.52
CA MET A 1 -1.50 -17.90 -23.90
C MET A 1 -1.72 -17.80 -25.40
N SER A 2 -2.84 -17.21 -25.84
CA SER A 2 -3.20 -17.13 -27.27
C SER A 2 -2.29 -16.17 -28.02
N GLY A 3 -1.78 -16.58 -29.18
CA GLY A 3 -0.90 -15.81 -30.08
C GLY A 3 -1.58 -14.67 -30.83
N GLY A 4 -2.35 -13.81 -30.13
CA GLY A 4 -2.87 -12.57 -30.69
C GLY A 4 -1.85 -11.43 -30.60
N GLN A 5 -1.87 -10.53 -31.58
CA GLN A 5 -1.13 -9.26 -31.53
C GLN A 5 -1.52 -8.52 -30.24
N ARG A 6 -0.52 -8.09 -29.45
CA ARG A 6 -0.75 -7.37 -28.19
C ARG A 6 -1.40 -6.01 -28.49
N HIS A 7 -2.31 -5.60 -27.62
CA HIS A 7 -2.93 -4.28 -27.71
C HIS A 7 -1.85 -3.17 -27.58
N THR A 8 -1.93 -2.16 -28.44
CA THR A 8 -1.09 -0.97 -28.43
C THR A 8 -1.99 0.26 -28.45
N GLU A 9 -1.67 1.26 -27.63
CA GLU A 9 -2.38 2.53 -27.60
C GLU A 9 -1.39 3.71 -27.49
N PRO A 10 -1.75 4.90 -28.00
CA PRO A 10 -0.96 6.12 -27.79
C PRO A 10 -0.91 6.52 -26.31
N VAL A 11 0.24 7.07 -25.91
CA VAL A 11 0.45 7.66 -24.59
C VAL A 11 0.67 9.16 -24.75
N ASP A 12 -0.19 9.94 -24.10
CA ASP A 12 -0.14 11.40 -24.13
C ASP A 12 0.25 11.96 -22.76
N VAL A 13 0.74 13.20 -22.75
CA VAL A 13 1.10 13.95 -21.56
C VAL A 13 0.37 15.28 -21.56
N HIS A 14 -0.16 15.69 -20.41
CA HIS A 14 -0.89 16.95 -20.23
C HIS A 14 -0.29 17.76 -19.09
N LEU A 15 -0.01 19.02 -19.35
CA LEU A 15 0.55 19.95 -18.38
C LEU A 15 -0.56 20.72 -17.64
N ILE A 16 -0.70 20.46 -16.35
CA ILE A 16 -1.45 21.31 -15.41
C ILE A 16 -0.46 22.32 -14.82
N LEU A 17 -0.13 23.35 -15.60
CA LEU A 17 0.69 24.46 -15.10
C LEU A 17 -0.18 25.33 -14.19
N ARG A 18 0.10 25.32 -12.89
CA ARG A 18 -0.76 25.91 -11.86
C ARG A 18 -0.07 27.05 -11.13
N ARG A 19 -0.78 28.16 -10.95
CA ARG A 19 -0.39 29.26 -10.05
C ARG A 19 -1.45 29.54 -9.00
N GLU A 20 -1.02 30.08 -7.87
CA GLU A 20 -1.93 30.63 -6.85
C GLU A 20 -2.09 32.13 -7.08
N THR A 21 -3.32 32.64 -7.04
CA THR A 21 -3.63 34.08 -7.04
C THR A 21 -4.48 34.45 -5.82
N ALA A 22 -4.76 35.74 -5.63
CA ALA A 22 -5.66 36.20 -4.56
C ALA A 22 -7.08 35.63 -4.69
N ASP A 23 -7.52 35.32 -5.91
CA ASP A 23 -8.86 34.78 -6.22
C ASP A 23 -8.89 33.23 -6.28
N GLY A 24 -7.76 32.58 -5.97
CA GLY A 24 -7.62 31.12 -5.93
C GLY A 24 -6.71 30.54 -7.01
N PRO A 25 -6.69 29.20 -7.16
CA PRO A 25 -5.80 28.55 -8.12
C PRO A 25 -6.25 28.76 -9.57
N GLN A 26 -5.28 29.03 -10.44
CA GLN A 26 -5.48 29.14 -11.88
C GLN A 26 -4.63 28.10 -12.61
N VAL A 27 -5.09 27.69 -13.79
CA VAL A 27 -4.41 26.77 -14.70
C VAL A 27 -4.22 27.43 -16.08
N LEU A 28 -3.07 27.21 -16.69
CA LEU A 28 -2.80 27.66 -18.05
C LEU A 28 -3.56 26.79 -19.06
N LEU A 29 -4.29 27.42 -19.97
CA LEU A 29 -4.95 26.77 -21.10
C LEU A 29 -4.49 27.40 -22.41
N SER A 30 -4.47 26.60 -23.47
CA SER A 30 -4.27 27.01 -24.86
C SER A 30 -5.52 26.71 -25.68
N ARG A 31 -5.71 27.40 -26.80
CA ARG A 31 -6.83 27.17 -27.74
C ARG A 31 -6.29 26.71 -29.08
N ARG A 32 -6.79 25.55 -29.52
CA ARG A 32 -6.32 24.89 -30.74
C ARG A 32 -6.77 25.66 -31.97
N ALA A 33 -5.90 25.78 -32.96
CA ALA A 33 -6.15 26.48 -34.22
C ALA A 33 -5.54 25.73 -35.42
N GLY A 34 -5.87 26.16 -36.64
CA GLY A 34 -5.36 25.52 -37.85
C GLY A 34 -6.03 24.16 -38.16
N GLN A 35 -5.35 23.35 -38.96
CA GLN A 35 -5.85 22.04 -39.41
C GLN A 35 -5.55 20.92 -38.42
N VAL A 36 -5.90 21.13 -37.15
CA VAL A 36 -5.67 20.15 -36.07
C VAL A 36 -6.99 19.64 -35.50
N TYR A 37 -6.93 18.47 -34.86
CA TYR A 37 -8.05 17.93 -34.08
C TYR A 37 -8.54 18.98 -33.06
N ALA A 38 -9.86 19.11 -32.88
CA ALA A 38 -10.46 19.98 -31.87
C ALA A 38 -10.17 21.50 -32.01
N ALA A 39 -9.91 22.00 -33.22
CA ALA A 39 -9.74 23.43 -33.48
C ALA A 39 -10.90 24.29 -32.92
N GLY A 40 -10.57 25.43 -32.32
CA GLY A 40 -11.48 26.34 -31.63
C GLY A 40 -11.73 26.01 -30.15
N LEU A 41 -11.30 24.83 -29.66
CA LEU A 41 -11.51 24.41 -28.28
C LEU A 41 -10.28 24.68 -27.39
N TRP A 42 -10.54 25.03 -26.13
CA TRP A 42 -9.53 25.16 -25.10
C TRP A 42 -9.07 23.78 -24.60
N HIS A 43 -7.77 23.65 -24.34
CA HIS A 43 -7.14 22.45 -23.80
C HIS A 43 -5.95 22.81 -22.90
N LEU A 44 -5.38 21.79 -22.25
CA LEU A 44 -4.08 21.92 -21.58
C LEU A 44 -2.95 21.79 -22.60
N PRO A 45 -1.82 22.50 -22.43
CA PRO A 45 -0.62 22.19 -23.18
C PRO A 45 -0.28 20.70 -23.06
N SER A 46 -0.02 20.05 -24.19
CA SER A 46 -0.02 18.59 -24.26
C SER A 46 0.59 18.04 -25.54
N GLY A 47 1.18 16.85 -25.46
CA GLY A 47 1.58 16.11 -26.65
C GLY A 47 1.69 14.62 -26.39
N HIS A 48 2.35 13.89 -27.28
CA HIS A 48 2.52 12.44 -27.17
C HIS A 48 3.99 12.07 -27.03
N LEU A 49 4.27 10.87 -26.53
CA LEU A 49 5.62 10.34 -26.51
C LEU A 49 6.15 10.18 -27.93
N ASP A 50 7.39 10.59 -28.17
CA ASP A 50 8.04 10.48 -29.48
C ASP A 50 8.86 9.17 -29.56
N GLY A 51 8.12 8.05 -29.60
CA GLY A 51 8.70 6.71 -29.72
C GLY A 51 9.15 6.08 -28.39
N PRO A 52 9.88 4.94 -28.44
CA PRO A 52 10.09 4.07 -27.27
C PRO A 52 11.18 4.54 -26.29
N HIS A 53 11.88 5.63 -26.59
CA HIS A 53 13.05 6.11 -25.86
C HIS A 53 12.75 7.30 -24.95
N GLU A 54 11.55 7.88 -25.09
CA GLU A 54 11.08 9.01 -24.29
C GLU A 54 10.11 8.50 -23.20
N ASP A 55 10.32 8.92 -21.96
CA ASP A 55 9.35 8.70 -20.88
C ASP A 55 8.35 9.87 -20.76
N VAL A 56 7.26 9.64 -20.02
CA VAL A 56 6.17 10.60 -19.84
C VAL A 56 6.58 11.93 -19.18
N VAL A 57 7.66 11.97 -18.39
CA VAL A 57 8.14 13.21 -17.78
C VAL A 57 9.03 13.97 -18.76
N THR A 58 9.90 13.26 -19.48
CA THR A 58 10.72 13.83 -20.55
C THR A 58 9.85 14.44 -21.65
N ALA A 59 8.82 13.71 -22.09
CA ALA A 59 7.83 14.20 -23.05
C ALA A 59 7.12 15.47 -22.54
N LEU A 60 6.65 15.48 -21.28
CA LEU A 60 5.97 16.65 -20.71
C LEU A 60 6.87 17.90 -20.75
N ILE A 61 8.14 17.77 -20.39
CA ILE A 61 9.08 18.90 -20.34
C ILE A 61 9.37 19.42 -21.75
N ARG A 62 9.53 18.52 -22.73
CA ARG A 62 9.72 18.89 -24.15
C ARG A 62 8.50 19.63 -24.69
N GLU A 63 7.31 19.03 -24.56
CA GLU A 63 6.05 19.59 -25.05
C GLU A 63 5.73 20.94 -24.38
N ALA A 64 5.97 21.06 -23.07
CA ALA A 64 5.80 22.33 -22.37
C ALA A 64 6.67 23.45 -22.97
N ARG A 65 7.92 23.12 -23.32
CA ARG A 65 8.84 24.08 -23.92
C ARG A 65 8.45 24.41 -25.36
N GLU A 66 8.04 23.42 -26.15
CA GLU A 66 7.64 23.57 -27.55
C GLU A 66 6.36 24.39 -27.70
N GLU A 67 5.32 24.10 -26.91
CA GLU A 67 4.02 24.77 -27.06
C GLU A 67 3.94 26.11 -26.32
N THR A 68 4.63 26.25 -25.18
CA THR A 68 4.44 27.41 -24.27
C THR A 68 5.68 28.25 -24.02
N GLY A 69 6.86 27.75 -24.40
CA GLY A 69 8.16 28.39 -24.12
C GLY A 69 8.65 28.30 -22.68
N VAL A 70 7.88 27.73 -21.75
CA VAL A 70 8.31 27.58 -20.35
C VAL A 70 9.35 26.48 -20.18
N VAL A 71 10.26 26.67 -19.23
CA VAL A 71 11.27 25.68 -18.86
C VAL A 71 10.94 25.10 -17.49
N ILE A 72 10.77 23.78 -17.44
CA ILE A 72 10.37 23.03 -16.25
C ILE A 72 11.54 22.16 -15.79
N ASP A 73 11.85 22.20 -14.50
CA ASP A 73 12.77 21.26 -13.88
C ASP A 73 12.04 19.95 -13.59
N GLN A 74 12.68 18.80 -13.88
CA GLN A 74 12.12 17.48 -13.59
C GLN A 74 11.71 17.34 -12.11
N ALA A 75 12.46 17.98 -11.20
CA ALA A 75 12.18 17.96 -9.76
C ALA A 75 10.90 18.71 -9.37
N ASP A 76 10.31 19.52 -10.26
CA ASP A 76 9.06 20.25 -10.03
C ASP A 76 7.82 19.55 -10.65
N VAL A 77 8.02 18.46 -11.38
CA VAL A 77 6.93 17.67 -11.98
C VAL A 77 6.27 16.79 -10.91
N ARG A 78 4.94 16.86 -10.80
CA ARG A 78 4.15 16.04 -9.87
C ARG A 78 3.09 15.26 -10.63
N ALA A 79 3.08 13.94 -10.49
CA ALA A 79 2.01 13.12 -11.06
C ALA A 79 0.66 13.51 -10.46
N ALA A 80 -0.33 13.80 -11.32
CA ALA A 80 -1.66 14.24 -10.89
C ALA A 80 -2.69 13.13 -11.09
N VAL A 81 -3.04 12.85 -12.34
CA VAL A 81 -4.06 11.86 -12.72
C VAL A 81 -3.68 11.17 -14.03
N THR A 82 -3.98 9.88 -14.14
CA THR A 82 -3.97 9.16 -15.41
C THR A 82 -5.40 9.02 -15.92
N VAL A 83 -5.63 9.25 -17.21
CA VAL A 83 -6.95 9.11 -17.81
C VAL A 83 -6.87 8.14 -18.98
N HIS A 84 -7.60 7.03 -18.91
CA HIS A 84 -7.84 6.18 -20.07
C HIS A 84 -9.03 6.76 -20.83
N HIS A 85 -8.75 7.33 -21.99
CA HIS A 85 -9.73 8.02 -22.81
C HIS A 85 -10.00 7.28 -24.11
N ARG A 86 -11.26 7.30 -24.54
CA ARG A 86 -11.67 6.89 -25.89
C ARG A 86 -12.44 8.02 -26.55
N SER A 87 -11.96 8.47 -27.69
CA SER A 87 -12.59 9.55 -28.45
C SER A 87 -13.87 9.06 -29.16
N PRO A 88 -14.72 9.97 -29.68
CA PRO A 88 -15.91 9.59 -30.45
C PRO A 88 -15.58 8.77 -31.71
N GLY A 89 -14.35 8.89 -32.22
CA GLY A 89 -13.83 8.10 -33.34
C GLY A 89 -13.44 6.66 -32.98
N GLY A 90 -13.53 6.28 -31.69
CA GLY A 90 -13.33 4.91 -31.21
C GLY A 90 -11.89 4.54 -30.84
N ALA A 91 -10.90 5.39 -31.15
CA ALA A 91 -9.52 5.17 -30.73
C ALA A 91 -9.31 5.51 -29.24
N SER A 92 -8.71 4.57 -28.50
CA SER A 92 -8.28 4.75 -27.12
C SER A 92 -6.87 5.33 -27.03
N ARG A 93 -6.59 6.02 -25.92
CA ARG A 93 -5.30 6.59 -25.53
C ARG A 93 -5.21 6.65 -23.99
N THR A 94 -3.98 6.65 -23.48
CA THR A 94 -3.71 6.86 -22.05
C THR A 94 -3.00 8.19 -21.83
N GLY A 95 -3.65 9.12 -21.13
CA GLY A 95 -3.08 10.42 -20.80
C GLY A 95 -2.52 10.47 -19.41
N HIS A 96 -1.29 10.96 -19.28
CA HIS A 96 -0.68 11.31 -18.01
C HIS A 96 -0.73 12.81 -17.78
N PHE A 97 -1.47 13.23 -16.76
CA PHE A 97 -1.58 14.63 -16.36
C PHE A 97 -0.59 14.90 -15.23
N PHE A 98 0.15 16.00 -15.35
CA PHE A 98 1.17 16.39 -14.38
C PHE A 98 0.93 17.82 -13.89
N GLU A 99 1.00 18.01 -12.58
CA GLU A 99 0.98 19.34 -11.97
C GLU A 99 2.41 19.89 -11.90
N VAL A 100 2.55 21.15 -12.34
CA VAL A 100 3.78 21.93 -12.20
C VAL A 100 3.43 23.30 -11.62
N ARG A 101 4.08 23.65 -10.51
CA ARG A 101 3.87 24.94 -9.81
C ARG A 101 5.07 25.89 -9.86
N ARG A 102 6.19 25.42 -10.39
CA ARG A 102 7.45 26.16 -10.51
C ARG A 102 8.03 25.93 -11.89
N TRP A 103 8.40 27.01 -12.57
CA TRP A 103 8.97 27.00 -13.91
C TRP A 103 9.74 28.30 -14.12
N LYS A 104 10.44 28.40 -15.25
CA LYS A 104 11.12 29.61 -15.72
C LYS A 104 10.52 30.06 -17.06
N GLY A 105 10.49 31.37 -17.28
CA GLY A 105 9.88 31.99 -18.45
C GLY A 105 8.41 32.32 -18.26
N GLU A 106 7.91 33.24 -19.09
CA GLU A 106 6.48 33.57 -19.16
C GLU A 106 5.82 32.69 -20.24
N PRO A 107 4.72 31.98 -19.93
CA PRO A 107 4.04 31.19 -20.94
C PRO A 107 3.49 32.08 -22.07
N GLY A 108 3.69 31.64 -23.31
CA GLY A 108 3.14 32.29 -24.50
C GLY A 108 2.99 31.30 -25.65
N ILE A 109 2.30 31.71 -26.71
CA ILE A 109 2.10 30.86 -27.89
C ILE A 109 3.43 30.71 -28.64
N ALA A 110 4.03 29.53 -28.60
CA ALA A 110 5.26 29.23 -29.32
C ALA A 110 5.00 28.59 -30.70
N GLU A 111 3.83 27.98 -30.91
CA GLU A 111 3.41 27.36 -32.19
C GLU A 111 2.13 28.01 -32.76
N PRO A 112 2.25 29.17 -33.43
CA PRO A 112 1.09 29.95 -33.88
C PRO A 112 0.25 29.27 -34.97
N ASP A 113 0.80 28.28 -35.67
CA ASP A 113 0.08 27.54 -36.72
C ASP A 113 -0.99 26.59 -36.16
N VAL A 114 -0.84 26.19 -34.89
CA VAL A 114 -1.71 25.20 -34.21
C VAL A 114 -2.37 25.72 -32.94
N CYS A 115 -2.05 26.95 -32.51
CA CYS A 115 -2.57 27.60 -31.31
C CYS A 115 -2.79 29.10 -31.54
N ASP A 116 -4.00 29.61 -31.27
CA ASP A 116 -4.36 31.02 -31.52
C ASP A 116 -4.67 31.83 -30.24
N ALA A 117 -4.75 31.18 -29.07
CA ALA A 117 -4.92 31.85 -27.78
C ALA A 117 -4.30 31.02 -26.65
N MET A 118 -3.80 31.72 -25.62
CA MET A 118 -3.30 31.10 -24.39
C MET A 118 -3.62 32.02 -23.21
N ASP A 119 -4.24 31.48 -22.16
CA ASP A 119 -4.69 32.29 -21.02
C ASP A 119 -4.77 31.46 -19.72
N TRP A 120 -4.79 32.17 -18.60
CA TRP A 120 -4.97 31.61 -17.27
C TRP A 120 -6.45 31.55 -16.90
N ALA A 121 -6.97 30.34 -16.72
CA ALA A 121 -8.35 30.13 -16.28
C ALA A 121 -8.41 29.80 -14.77
N PRO A 122 -9.36 30.36 -14.01
CA PRO A 122 -9.63 29.89 -12.64
C PRO A 122 -10.04 28.41 -12.66
N LEU A 123 -9.41 27.60 -11.81
CA LEU A 123 -9.64 26.14 -11.79
C LEU A 123 -11.09 25.78 -11.41
N HIS A 124 -11.77 26.66 -10.66
CA HIS A 124 -13.18 26.51 -10.28
C HIS A 124 -14.17 27.04 -11.33
N ALA A 125 -13.68 27.69 -12.39
CA ALA A 125 -14.50 28.34 -13.42
C ALA A 125 -13.87 28.15 -14.81
N LEU A 126 -13.65 26.89 -15.18
CA LEU A 126 -13.08 26.52 -16.48
C LEU A 126 -14.00 26.92 -17.65
N PRO A 127 -13.43 27.29 -18.82
CA PRO A 127 -14.21 27.63 -20.01
C PRO A 127 -15.20 26.52 -20.41
N ALA A 128 -16.35 26.91 -20.98
CA ALA A 128 -17.33 25.94 -21.48
C ALA A 128 -16.82 25.20 -22.75
N GLN A 129 -16.13 25.92 -23.64
CA GLN A 129 -15.63 25.38 -24.90
C GLN A 129 -14.27 24.70 -24.73
N MET A 130 -14.24 23.57 -24.04
CA MET A 130 -13.03 22.76 -23.84
C MET A 130 -13.10 21.43 -24.58
N VAL A 131 -11.95 20.86 -24.89
CA VAL A 131 -11.87 19.44 -25.30
C VAL A 131 -12.35 18.56 -24.15
N ALA A 132 -13.33 17.69 -24.40
CA ALA A 132 -13.96 16.85 -23.37
C ALA A 132 -12.94 16.03 -22.58
N TYR A 133 -11.94 15.48 -23.27
CA TYR A 133 -10.84 14.73 -22.66
C TYR A 133 -10.01 15.56 -21.66
N CYS A 134 -9.63 16.78 -22.03
CA CYS A 134 -8.89 17.66 -21.13
C CYS A 134 -9.75 18.10 -19.95
N ARG A 135 -11.04 18.37 -20.19
CA ARG A 135 -11.99 18.70 -19.12
C ARG A 135 -12.12 17.56 -18.11
N ALA A 136 -12.27 16.33 -18.59
CA ALA A 136 -12.32 15.13 -17.77
C ALA A 136 -11.06 14.95 -16.90
N GLY A 137 -9.87 15.24 -17.44
CA GLY A 137 -8.63 15.21 -16.67
C GLY A 137 -8.57 16.27 -15.57
N LEU A 138 -9.01 17.51 -15.84
CA LEU A 138 -9.06 18.58 -14.85
C LEU A 138 -10.12 18.33 -13.76
N ASP A 139 -11.28 17.79 -14.14
CA ASP A 139 -12.34 17.44 -13.18
C ASP A 139 -11.88 16.29 -12.28
N ALA A 140 -11.19 15.27 -12.83
CA ALA A 140 -10.60 14.19 -12.06
C ALA A 140 -9.46 14.66 -11.13
N TYR A 141 -8.60 15.55 -11.62
CA TYR A 141 -7.57 16.21 -10.82
C TYR A 141 -8.18 17.00 -9.65
N THR A 142 -9.22 17.79 -9.92
CA THR A 142 -9.93 18.58 -8.89
C THR A 142 -10.62 17.69 -7.86
N ALA A 143 -11.13 16.53 -8.30
CA ALA A 143 -11.70 15.51 -7.41
C ALA A 143 -10.65 14.73 -6.61
N GLY A 144 -9.35 14.92 -6.86
CA GLY A 144 -8.26 14.21 -6.20
C GLY A 144 -8.11 12.75 -6.63
N ALA A 145 -8.71 12.36 -7.77
CA ALA A 145 -8.59 11.01 -8.31
C ALA A 145 -7.20 10.78 -8.92
N ARG A 146 -6.69 9.54 -8.78
CA ARG A 146 -5.42 9.12 -9.40
C ARG A 146 -5.60 8.52 -10.78
N LEU A 147 -6.76 7.93 -11.04
CA LEU A 147 -7.11 7.30 -12.30
C LEU A 147 -8.55 7.65 -12.66
N ALA A 148 -8.80 7.89 -13.94
CA ALA A 148 -10.14 8.03 -14.47
C ALA A 148 -10.29 7.30 -15.81
N VAL A 149 -11.52 6.90 -16.11
CA VAL A 149 -11.92 6.39 -17.42
C VAL A 149 -12.91 7.40 -18.01
N HIS A 150 -12.63 7.89 -19.21
CA HIS A 150 -13.49 8.85 -19.90
C HIS A 150 -13.72 8.40 -21.34
N PHE A 151 -14.80 7.66 -21.57
CA PHE A 151 -15.09 7.05 -22.87
C PHE A 151 -16.29 7.73 -23.52
N GLN A 152 -16.05 8.45 -24.60
CA GLN A 152 -17.09 8.99 -25.44
C GLN A 152 -17.64 7.90 -26.36
N LEU A 153 -18.90 8.06 -26.77
CA LEU A 153 -19.60 7.19 -27.71
C LEU A 153 -19.48 7.72 -29.14
N PRO A 154 -19.66 6.86 -30.16
CA PRO A 154 -19.81 7.32 -31.54
C PRO A 154 -20.96 8.33 -31.65
N GLY A 155 -20.65 9.52 -32.18
CA GLY A 155 -21.61 10.62 -32.33
C GLY A 155 -21.55 11.67 -31.22
N ASP A 156 -20.83 11.44 -30.12
CA ASP A 156 -20.58 12.47 -29.10
C ASP A 156 -19.71 13.61 -29.69
N SER A 157 -19.87 14.81 -29.15
CA SER A 157 -19.04 15.96 -29.51
C SER A 157 -17.60 15.81 -28.98
N ILE A 158 -16.62 16.34 -29.71
CA ILE A 158 -15.25 16.49 -29.19
C ILE A 158 -15.20 17.52 -28.05
N ALA A 159 -16.07 18.53 -28.12
CA ALA A 159 -16.23 19.52 -27.07
C ALA A 159 -16.91 18.91 -25.85
N PHE A 160 -16.53 19.38 -24.67
CA PHE A 160 -17.18 19.01 -23.43
C PHE A 160 -18.67 19.38 -23.45
N ASP A 161 -19.52 18.39 -23.24
CA ASP A 161 -20.95 18.55 -23.02
C ASP A 161 -21.30 17.90 -21.67
N PRO A 162 -21.68 18.67 -20.64
CA PRO A 162 -22.00 18.12 -19.33
C PRO A 162 -23.19 17.15 -19.36
N GLY A 163 -24.08 17.24 -20.36
CA GLY A 163 -25.19 16.30 -20.53
C GLY A 163 -24.77 14.96 -21.16
N ALA A 164 -23.62 14.92 -21.83
CA ALA A 164 -23.09 13.74 -22.48
C ALA A 164 -21.79 13.23 -21.82
N ASP A 165 -21.26 13.90 -20.80
CA ASP A 165 -20.02 13.50 -20.13
C ASP A 165 -20.15 12.13 -19.45
N ARG A 166 -19.05 11.37 -19.50
CA ARG A 166 -18.97 9.98 -19.01
C ARG A 166 -17.71 9.76 -18.20
N LEU A 167 -17.25 10.81 -17.53
CA LEU A 167 -16.14 10.70 -16.60
C LEU A 167 -16.49 9.71 -15.48
N ARG A 168 -15.77 8.60 -15.44
CA ARG A 168 -15.78 7.66 -14.33
C ARG A 168 -14.46 7.77 -13.59
N LEU A 169 -14.49 8.39 -12.41
CA LEU A 169 -13.37 8.34 -11.49
C LEU A 169 -13.14 6.89 -11.07
N VAL A 170 -11.93 6.39 -11.25
CA VAL A 170 -11.54 5.09 -10.72
C VAL A 170 -11.09 5.33 -9.28
N PRO A 171 -11.75 4.72 -8.29
CA PRO A 171 -11.30 4.81 -6.92
C PRO A 171 -9.84 4.34 -6.84
N ASP A 172 -9.01 5.09 -6.14
CA ASP A 172 -7.66 4.63 -5.78
C ASP A 172 -7.78 3.35 -4.92
N VAL A 173 -6.68 2.67 -4.62
CA VAL A 173 -6.65 1.52 -3.72
C VAL A 173 -7.29 1.87 -2.37
N THR A 174 -7.31 3.15 -1.98
CA THR A 174 -8.05 3.70 -0.83
C THR A 174 -9.56 3.85 -1.03
N GLY A 175 -10.13 3.26 -2.09
CA GLY A 175 -11.45 3.53 -2.66
C GLY A 175 -12.58 3.64 -1.64
N GLN A 176 -12.79 4.86 -1.15
CA GLN A 176 -13.99 5.36 -0.51
C GLN A 176 -14.02 6.88 -0.68
N THR A 177 -15.23 7.38 -0.91
CA THR A 177 -15.64 8.78 -0.82
C THR A 177 -14.78 9.59 0.13
N SER A 178 -14.42 10.81 -0.27
CA SER A 178 -13.94 11.88 0.63
C SER A 178 -14.68 11.84 1.97
N THR A 179 -14.06 11.16 2.93
CA THR A 179 -14.27 11.21 4.38
C THR A 179 -12.91 11.54 4.97
N ALA A 180 -12.25 12.56 4.39
CA ALA A 180 -10.90 13.00 4.73
C ALA A 180 -10.72 13.38 6.22
N ARG A 181 -11.82 13.39 6.99
CA ARG A 181 -11.84 13.73 8.41
C ARG A 181 -12.70 12.70 9.16
N PRO A 182 -12.23 12.19 10.32
CA PRO A 182 -13.04 11.33 11.17
C PRO A 182 -14.18 12.10 11.83
N ASP A 183 -15.07 11.36 12.49
CA ASP A 183 -16.19 11.92 13.26
C ASP A 183 -15.71 12.97 14.27
N ALA A 184 -16.57 13.97 14.54
CA ALA A 184 -16.24 15.10 15.40
C ALA A 184 -15.76 14.68 16.81
N ALA A 185 -16.26 13.55 17.34
CA ALA A 185 -15.81 13.01 18.61
C ALA A 185 -14.34 12.54 18.56
N VAL A 186 -13.93 11.87 17.48
CA VAL A 186 -12.54 11.42 17.25
C VAL A 186 -11.63 12.62 17.00
N VAL A 187 -12.08 13.63 16.25
CA VAL A 187 -11.33 14.88 16.06
C VAL A 187 -11.09 15.56 17.42
N LYS A 188 -12.14 15.72 18.23
CA LYS A 188 -12.04 16.33 19.56
C LYS A 188 -11.09 15.56 20.47
N PHE A 189 -11.21 14.23 20.51
CA PHE A 189 -10.33 13.34 21.26
C PHE A 189 -8.86 13.53 20.85
N ALA A 190 -8.57 13.53 19.54
CA ALA A 190 -7.22 13.69 19.04
C ALA A 190 -6.66 15.09 19.35
N GLU A 191 -7.43 16.15 19.15
CA GLU A 191 -6.99 17.53 19.43
C GLU A 191 -6.79 17.81 20.93
N GLN A 192 -7.53 17.12 21.80
CA GLN A 192 -7.27 17.14 23.25
C GLN A 192 -5.93 16.48 23.61
N ALA A 193 -5.52 15.46 22.85
CA ALA A 193 -4.28 14.73 23.10
C ALA A 193 -3.03 15.43 22.56
N VAL A 194 -3.11 16.02 21.35
CA VAL A 194 -1.93 16.54 20.63
C VAL A 194 -2.02 18.02 20.25
N GLY A 195 -3.08 18.72 20.68
CA GLY A 195 -3.36 20.09 20.28
C GLY A 195 -4.03 20.18 18.90
N ARG A 196 -4.25 21.42 18.42
CA ARG A 196 -4.99 21.67 17.17
C ARG A 196 -4.34 20.98 15.97
N ILE A 197 -5.15 20.26 15.19
CA ILE A 197 -4.71 19.53 14.00
C ILE A 197 -5.07 20.33 12.75
N THR A 198 -4.09 20.56 11.87
CA THR A 198 -4.24 21.34 10.64
C THR A 198 -4.49 20.47 9.41
N GLN A 199 -4.03 19.23 9.43
CA GLN A 199 -4.19 18.29 8.31
C GLN A 199 -4.53 16.89 8.81
N TRP A 200 -5.49 16.27 8.13
CA TRP A 200 -5.85 14.86 8.26
C TRP A 200 -5.58 14.19 6.91
N THR A 201 -4.98 13.01 6.93
CA THR A 201 -4.75 12.20 5.73
C THR A 201 -5.13 10.78 6.09
N ASP A 202 -6.18 10.26 5.46
CA ASP A 202 -6.55 8.87 5.60
C ASP A 202 -5.41 7.99 5.05
N THR A 203 -4.93 7.08 5.89
CA THR A 203 -3.90 6.08 5.58
C THR A 203 -4.39 4.68 5.92
N SER A 204 -5.71 4.47 5.99
CA SER A 204 -6.34 3.18 6.23
C SER A 204 -6.02 2.23 5.08
N TRP A 205 -5.83 0.95 5.39
CA TRP A 205 -5.77 -0.07 4.36
C TRP A 205 -7.16 -0.31 3.79
N ALA A 206 -7.22 -0.54 2.47
CA ALA A 206 -8.45 -0.71 1.68
C ALA A 206 -9.45 -1.76 2.21
N ARG A 207 -8.97 -2.70 3.03
CA ARG A 207 -9.69 -3.92 3.45
C ARG A 207 -9.80 -4.05 4.97
N GLU A 208 -9.27 -3.10 5.74
CA GLU A 208 -9.36 -3.13 7.20
C GLU A 208 -10.56 -2.31 7.67
N GLU A 209 -11.42 -2.92 8.49
CA GLU A 209 -12.51 -2.19 9.16
C GLU A 209 -11.98 -1.21 10.23
N SER A 210 -10.68 -1.30 10.56
CA SER A 210 -9.96 -0.30 11.34
C SER A 210 -9.61 0.89 10.44
N ARG A 211 -9.89 2.12 10.90
CA ARG A 211 -9.54 3.35 10.16
C ARG A 211 -8.32 4.02 10.79
N VAL A 212 -7.42 4.53 9.95
CA VAL A 212 -6.17 5.17 10.38
C VAL A 212 -5.98 6.48 9.64
N TRP A 213 -5.69 7.56 10.37
CA TRP A 213 -5.34 8.84 9.80
C TRP A 213 -3.96 9.29 10.25
N ARG A 214 -3.12 9.70 9.32
CA ARG A 214 -1.94 10.52 9.61
C ARG A 214 -2.37 11.96 9.81
N VAL A 215 -1.96 12.57 10.92
CA VAL A 215 -2.34 13.94 11.31
C VAL A 215 -1.13 14.82 11.57
N HIS A 216 -1.25 16.11 11.22
CA HIS A 216 -0.24 17.12 11.50
C HIS A 216 -0.79 18.22 12.40
N GLY A 217 -0.03 18.55 13.44
CA GLY A 217 -0.39 19.55 14.44
C GLY A 217 0.10 20.95 14.05
N VAL A 218 -0.58 21.98 14.56
CA VAL A 218 -0.25 23.38 14.28
C VAL A 218 1.14 23.79 14.77
N GLN A 219 1.63 23.18 15.84
CA GLN A 219 2.96 23.47 16.42
C GLN A 219 4.09 22.62 15.81
N GLY A 220 3.81 21.88 14.73
CA GLY A 220 4.69 20.85 14.20
C GLY A 220 4.48 19.50 14.90
N GLY A 221 4.82 18.42 14.21
CA GLY A 221 4.64 17.05 14.68
C GLY A 221 3.66 16.23 13.83
N THR A 222 3.92 14.93 13.74
CA THR A 222 3.11 13.96 13.00
C THR A 222 2.66 12.86 13.96
N TRP A 223 1.36 12.57 13.94
CA TRP A 223 0.75 11.49 14.71
C TRP A 223 -0.11 10.61 13.83
N TYR A 224 -0.48 9.46 14.35
CA TYR A 224 -1.46 8.56 13.74
C TYR A 224 -2.64 8.39 14.69
N VAL A 225 -3.85 8.63 14.18
CA VAL A 225 -5.10 8.39 14.89
C VAL A 225 -5.72 7.13 14.31
N LYS A 226 -5.96 6.11 15.13
CA LYS A 226 -6.54 4.84 14.69
C LYS A 226 -7.83 4.55 15.44
N VAL A 227 -8.88 4.18 14.73
CA VAL A 227 -10.16 3.70 15.27
C VAL A 227 -10.29 2.23 14.93
N HIS A 228 -10.51 1.39 15.93
CA HIS A 228 -10.56 -0.05 15.76
C HIS A 228 -11.98 -0.53 15.48
N GLN A 229 -12.07 -1.60 14.68
CA GLN A 229 -13.33 -2.27 14.37
C GLN A 229 -14.05 -2.88 15.59
N ASN A 230 -13.31 -3.31 16.62
CA ASN A 230 -13.88 -3.93 17.82
C ASN A 230 -13.03 -3.69 19.08
N GLU A 231 -13.67 -3.88 20.25
CA GLU A 231 -13.06 -3.66 21.57
C GLU A 231 -11.87 -4.58 21.83
N ARG A 232 -11.88 -5.80 21.27
CA ARG A 232 -10.81 -6.78 21.45
C ARG A 232 -9.51 -6.29 20.82
N PHE A 233 -9.56 -5.79 19.58
CA PHE A 233 -8.40 -5.26 18.87
C PHE A 233 -7.88 -3.97 19.51
N HIS A 234 -8.80 -3.07 19.90
CA HIS A 234 -8.44 -1.87 20.68
C HIS A 234 -7.72 -2.25 21.99
N GLY A 235 -8.30 -3.17 22.78
CA GLY A 235 -7.72 -3.59 24.06
C GLY A 235 -6.35 -4.24 23.92
N ARG A 236 -6.13 -5.02 22.84
CA ARG A 236 -4.82 -5.64 22.54
C ARG A 236 -3.76 -4.61 22.18
N GLU A 237 -4.07 -3.69 21.28
CA GLU A 237 -3.14 -2.64 20.86
C GLU A 237 -2.77 -1.75 22.05
N VAL A 238 -3.76 -1.29 22.82
CA VAL A 238 -3.54 -0.49 24.03
C VAL A 238 -2.73 -1.25 25.09
N ARG A 239 -3.02 -2.54 25.33
CA ARG A 239 -2.22 -3.37 26.26
C ARG A 239 -0.78 -3.45 25.79
N GLY A 240 -0.53 -3.82 24.53
CA GLY A 240 0.80 -3.98 23.98
C GLY A 240 1.62 -2.69 24.08
N LEU A 241 1.03 -1.57 23.66
CA LEU A 241 1.67 -0.25 23.67
C LEU A 241 1.93 0.31 25.08
N ARG A 242 1.07 -0.01 26.07
CA ARG A 242 1.27 0.43 27.46
C ARG A 242 2.27 -0.42 28.23
N THR A 243 2.41 -1.69 27.87
CA THR A 243 3.21 -2.67 28.63
C THR A 243 4.56 -2.90 27.96
N TRP A 244 4.64 -3.88 27.06
CA TRP A 244 5.91 -4.40 26.57
C TRP A 244 6.50 -3.60 25.41
N ALA A 245 5.69 -2.94 24.57
CA ALA A 245 6.21 -2.25 23.38
C ALA A 245 7.07 -1.03 23.72
N ARG A 246 6.97 -0.50 24.95
CA ARG A 246 7.81 0.62 25.43
C ARG A 246 9.29 0.26 25.47
N GLU A 247 9.61 -1.01 25.69
CA GLU A 247 10.99 -1.55 25.67
C GLU A 247 11.60 -1.54 24.26
N LEU A 248 10.77 -1.37 23.22
CA LEU A 248 11.25 -1.23 21.85
C LEU A 248 11.82 0.18 21.57
N GLY A 249 11.57 1.16 22.44
CA GLY A 249 12.06 2.52 22.28
C GLY A 249 11.53 3.15 21.00
N ALA A 250 12.42 3.67 20.15
CA ALA A 250 12.02 4.27 18.87
C ALA A 250 11.44 3.24 17.88
N ALA A 251 11.74 1.95 18.04
CA ALA A 251 11.35 0.87 17.11
C ALA A 251 9.87 0.45 17.20
N ALA A 252 9.06 1.23 17.90
CA ALA A 252 7.62 1.09 17.98
C ALA A 252 6.96 2.47 18.18
N PRO A 253 5.70 2.65 17.77
CA PRO A 253 4.94 3.84 18.10
C PRO A 253 4.71 3.90 19.62
N ARG A 254 4.64 5.12 20.16
CA ARG A 254 4.21 5.36 21.53
C ARG A 254 2.73 5.72 21.54
N LEU A 255 1.98 5.14 22.47
CA LEU A 255 0.61 5.54 22.77
C LEU A 255 0.60 6.91 23.46
N VAL A 256 0.00 7.89 22.79
CA VAL A 256 -0.22 9.25 23.32
C VAL A 256 -1.52 9.30 24.11
N ALA A 257 -2.61 8.77 23.53
CA ALA A 257 -3.93 8.73 24.15
C ALA A 257 -4.71 7.51 23.66
N ALA A 258 -5.66 7.04 24.47
CA ALA A 258 -6.62 5.98 24.10
C ALA A 258 -8.00 6.31 24.69
N ASP A 259 -9.04 6.01 23.94
CA ASP A 259 -10.44 6.14 24.34
C ASP A 259 -11.18 4.83 24.06
N GLU A 260 -11.64 4.17 25.12
CA GLU A 260 -12.29 2.86 25.05
C GLU A 260 -13.68 2.92 24.38
N THR A 261 -14.41 4.04 24.55
CA THR A 261 -15.76 4.20 23.99
C THR A 261 -15.69 4.43 22.48
N LEU A 262 -14.77 5.29 22.05
CA LEU A 262 -14.49 5.53 20.63
C LEU A 262 -13.70 4.39 19.99
N ARG A 263 -13.10 3.51 20.80
CA ARG A 263 -12.12 2.50 20.37
C ARG A 263 -10.96 3.13 19.60
N ALA A 264 -10.57 4.33 20.01
CA ALA A 264 -9.65 5.20 19.30
C ALA A 264 -8.32 5.33 20.05
N VAL A 265 -7.21 5.39 19.31
CA VAL A 265 -5.87 5.65 19.86
C VAL A 265 -5.19 6.76 19.07
N VAL A 266 -4.31 7.51 19.76
CA VAL A 266 -3.37 8.46 19.14
C VAL A 266 -1.97 7.94 19.38
N LEU A 267 -1.20 7.80 18.31
CA LEU A 267 0.14 7.20 18.29
C LEU A 267 1.16 8.19 17.74
N THR A 268 2.40 8.13 18.22
CA THR A 268 3.51 8.86 17.58
C THR A 268 3.85 8.26 16.22
N ALA A 269 4.28 9.10 15.28
CA ALA A 269 4.85 8.60 14.03
C ALA A 269 6.15 7.81 14.28
N VAL A 270 6.37 6.78 13.45
CA VAL A 270 7.58 5.97 13.42
C VAL A 270 8.22 6.16 12.04
N PRO A 271 9.53 6.44 11.94
CA PRO A 271 10.18 6.65 10.65
C PRO A 271 10.28 5.35 9.85
N GLY A 272 10.28 5.50 8.52
CA GLY A 272 10.48 4.39 7.58
C GLY A 272 9.27 4.13 6.69
N ARG A 273 9.43 3.18 5.78
CA ARG A 273 8.39 2.69 4.87
C ARG A 273 8.14 1.20 5.11
N PRO A 274 6.90 0.70 4.94
CA PRO A 274 6.63 -0.73 4.99
C PRO A 274 7.53 -1.52 4.05
N LEU A 275 8.02 -2.67 4.51
CA LEU A 275 8.83 -3.58 3.67
C LEU A 275 7.96 -4.43 2.72
N HIS A 276 6.63 -4.33 2.79
CA HIS A 276 5.75 -5.03 1.86
C HIS A 276 5.94 -4.52 0.43
N GLY A 277 6.34 -5.44 -0.47
CA GLY A 277 6.63 -5.12 -1.87
C GLY A 277 7.92 -4.33 -2.08
N ALA A 278 8.72 -4.11 -1.03
CA ALA A 278 10.02 -3.47 -1.17
C ALA A 278 10.99 -4.41 -1.90
N VAL A 279 11.76 -3.85 -2.83
CA VAL A 279 12.84 -4.55 -3.53
C VAL A 279 14.15 -4.01 -3.00
N LEU A 280 14.93 -4.85 -2.33
CA LEU A 280 16.22 -4.51 -1.74
C LEU A 280 17.33 -5.31 -2.43
N ALA A 281 18.55 -4.77 -2.43
CA ALA A 281 19.72 -5.55 -2.83
C ALA A 281 19.89 -6.77 -1.88
N PRO A 282 20.37 -7.94 -2.37
CA PRO A 282 20.43 -9.15 -1.55
C PRO A 282 21.20 -9.00 -0.22
N GLU A 283 22.31 -8.27 -0.22
CA GLU A 283 23.13 -7.95 0.97
C GLU A 283 22.30 -7.16 1.98
N ARG A 284 21.62 -6.13 1.48
CA ARG A 284 20.78 -5.23 2.26
C ARG A 284 19.56 -5.94 2.84
N GLU A 285 18.96 -6.83 2.05
CA GLU A 285 17.85 -7.67 2.50
C GLU A 285 18.29 -8.56 3.67
N ARG A 286 19.46 -9.20 3.59
CA ARG A 286 20.02 -10.00 4.70
C ARG A 286 20.21 -9.17 5.97
N GLU A 287 20.79 -7.96 5.86
CA GLU A 287 20.95 -7.05 7.01
C GLU A 287 19.60 -6.67 7.64
N VAL A 288 18.60 -6.36 6.81
CA VAL A 288 17.25 -6.06 7.28
C VAL A 288 16.63 -7.26 8.00
N PHE A 289 16.76 -8.48 7.46
CA PHE A 289 16.27 -9.69 8.13
C PHE A 289 16.98 -9.97 9.45
N GLN A 290 18.28 -9.72 9.53
CA GLN A 290 19.01 -9.77 10.80
C GLN A 290 18.42 -8.78 11.82
N ARG A 291 18.11 -7.55 11.40
CA ARG A 291 17.48 -6.58 12.31
C ARG A 291 16.04 -6.94 12.67
N ILE A 292 15.28 -7.55 11.76
CA ILE A 292 13.94 -8.11 12.05
C ILE A 292 14.07 -9.21 13.12
N GLY A 293 15.07 -10.07 13.03
CA GLY A 293 15.38 -11.09 14.04
C GLY A 293 15.69 -10.47 15.41
N ALA A 294 16.54 -9.44 15.43
CA ALA A 294 16.85 -8.71 16.67
C ALA A 294 15.60 -8.03 17.26
N LEU A 295 14.71 -7.49 16.42
CA LEU A 295 13.45 -6.91 16.86
C LEU A 295 12.51 -7.97 17.44
N ALA A 296 12.33 -9.12 16.78
CA ALA A 296 11.55 -10.24 17.30
C ALA A 296 12.09 -10.71 18.67
N ARG A 297 13.41 -10.84 18.82
CA ARG A 297 14.03 -11.20 20.10
C ARG A 297 13.66 -10.18 21.18
N ARG A 298 13.76 -8.88 20.91
CA ARG A 298 13.39 -7.83 21.86
C ARG A 298 11.91 -7.90 22.25
N ILE A 299 11.01 -8.17 21.30
CA ILE A 299 9.58 -8.38 21.58
C ILE A 299 9.41 -9.57 22.54
N HIS A 300 9.97 -10.72 22.20
CA HIS A 300 9.81 -11.95 22.98
C HIS A 300 10.48 -11.90 24.36
N GLN A 301 11.48 -11.03 24.54
CA GLN A 301 12.20 -10.83 25.81
C GLN A 301 11.69 -9.61 26.60
N ALA A 302 10.70 -8.88 26.10
CA ALA A 302 10.15 -7.70 26.78
C ALA A 302 9.40 -8.04 28.08
N SER A 303 9.15 -9.32 28.35
CA SER A 303 8.66 -9.83 29.62
C SER A 303 9.16 -11.25 29.86
N PRO A 304 9.26 -11.71 31.13
CA PRO A 304 9.65 -13.08 31.43
C PRO A 304 8.69 -14.10 30.76
N PRO A 305 9.21 -15.19 30.18
CA PRO A 305 8.40 -16.29 29.67
C PRO A 305 7.50 -16.87 30.76
N ARG A 306 6.33 -17.35 30.34
CA ARG A 306 5.30 -17.90 31.24
C ARG A 306 4.88 -19.28 30.76
N PRO A 307 4.49 -20.20 31.65
CA PRO A 307 3.90 -21.47 31.23
C PRO A 307 2.64 -21.25 30.38
N ALA A 308 2.47 -22.10 29.37
CA ALA A 308 1.26 -22.10 28.55
C ALA A 308 0.02 -22.41 29.41
N PRO A 309 -1.09 -21.66 29.26
CA PRO A 309 -2.34 -21.97 29.96
C PRO A 309 -2.85 -23.38 29.61
N ALA A 310 -3.54 -24.03 30.56
CA ALA A 310 -4.17 -25.32 30.30
C ALA A 310 -5.14 -25.22 29.11
N GLY A 311 -5.06 -26.15 28.16
CA GLY A 311 -5.89 -26.16 26.96
C GLY A 311 -5.48 -25.16 25.87
N SER A 312 -4.33 -24.48 26.00
CA SER A 312 -3.81 -23.56 24.98
C SER A 312 -3.03 -24.26 23.85
N GLY A 313 -3.27 -25.55 23.65
CA GLY A 313 -2.72 -26.32 22.54
C GLY A 313 -3.17 -25.77 21.18
N PRO A 314 -2.63 -26.30 20.07
CA PRO A 314 -3.10 -25.94 18.73
C PRO A 314 -4.60 -26.23 18.68
N ALA A 315 -5.39 -25.19 18.40
CA ALA A 315 -6.84 -25.26 18.55
C ALA A 315 -7.45 -26.16 17.47
N VAL A 316 -7.53 -27.47 17.72
CA VAL A 316 -8.13 -28.49 16.84
C VAL A 316 -9.52 -28.03 16.36
N THR A 317 -10.34 -27.49 17.27
CA THR A 317 -11.67 -26.94 16.96
C THR A 317 -11.63 -25.73 16.01
N LYS A 318 -10.56 -24.93 16.07
CA LYS A 318 -10.36 -23.78 15.16
C LYS A 318 -9.90 -24.28 13.79
N ALA A 319 -9.06 -25.31 13.74
CA ALA A 319 -8.62 -25.96 12.51
C ALA A 319 -9.81 -26.53 11.73
N ASP A 320 -10.73 -27.26 12.40
CA ASP A 320 -11.92 -27.84 11.75
C ASP A 320 -12.82 -26.77 11.10
N ARG A 321 -13.04 -25.65 11.80
CA ARG A 321 -13.84 -24.54 11.27
C ARG A 321 -13.19 -23.91 10.03
N HIS A 322 -11.89 -23.68 10.06
CA HIS A 322 -11.16 -23.11 8.93
C HIS A 322 -11.11 -24.07 7.75
N LEU A 323 -10.89 -25.36 7.98
CA LEU A 323 -10.94 -26.40 6.95
C LEU A 323 -12.30 -26.45 6.27
N ALA A 324 -13.39 -26.41 7.05
CA ALA A 324 -14.75 -26.39 6.51
C ALA A 324 -14.97 -25.18 5.58
N GLY A 325 -14.52 -23.98 5.97
CA GLY A 325 -14.63 -22.77 5.17
C GLY A 325 -13.69 -22.73 3.95
N ALA A 326 -12.55 -23.42 4.01
CA ALA A 326 -11.58 -23.46 2.92
C ALA A 326 -11.83 -24.61 1.91
N ARG A 327 -12.68 -25.59 2.24
CA ARG A 327 -12.76 -26.89 1.54
C ARG A 327 -12.90 -26.79 0.01
N SER A 328 -13.72 -25.89 -0.51
CA SER A 328 -13.90 -25.68 -1.96
C SER A 328 -12.68 -25.09 -2.67
N HIS A 329 -11.69 -24.61 -1.91
CA HIS A 329 -10.49 -23.93 -2.39
C HIS A 329 -9.19 -24.69 -2.10
N LEU A 330 -9.25 -25.81 -1.38
CA LEU A 330 -8.12 -26.70 -1.10
C LEU A 330 -7.81 -27.59 -2.30
N ARG A 331 -6.53 -27.96 -2.47
CA ARG A 331 -6.12 -28.97 -3.46
C ARG A 331 -6.34 -30.39 -2.89
N PRO A 332 -6.42 -31.42 -3.74
CA PRO A 332 -6.51 -32.81 -3.28
C PRO A 332 -5.37 -33.17 -2.31
N GLY A 333 -5.73 -33.66 -1.12
CA GLY A 333 -4.75 -34.06 -0.10
C GLY A 333 -4.32 -32.96 0.87
N ASP A 334 -4.75 -31.69 0.69
CA ASP A 334 -4.40 -30.60 1.61
C ASP A 334 -5.15 -30.74 2.94
N GLU A 335 -6.43 -31.14 2.91
CA GLU A 335 -7.21 -31.35 4.14
C GLU A 335 -6.63 -32.49 4.98
N GLU A 336 -6.27 -33.62 4.36
CA GLU A 336 -5.63 -34.75 5.02
C GLU A 336 -4.29 -34.37 5.62
N PHE A 337 -3.47 -33.60 4.88
CA PHE A 337 -2.18 -33.12 5.36
C PHE A 337 -2.32 -32.22 6.59
N VAL A 338 -3.24 -31.25 6.56
CA VAL A 338 -3.47 -30.35 7.70
C VAL A 338 -3.99 -31.13 8.91
N ARG A 339 -4.90 -32.09 8.72
CA ARG A 339 -5.38 -32.94 9.83
C ARG A 339 -4.27 -33.76 10.45
N GLU A 340 -3.36 -34.30 9.65
CA GLU A 340 -2.19 -35.03 10.15
C GLU A 340 -1.26 -34.12 10.96
N LEU A 341 -0.97 -32.90 10.48
CA LEU A 341 -0.19 -31.92 11.25
C LEU A 341 -0.86 -31.57 12.58
N VAL A 342 -2.18 -31.36 12.59
CA VAL A 342 -2.93 -31.07 13.83
C VAL A 342 -2.85 -32.23 14.81
N ARG A 343 -2.91 -33.48 14.33
CA ARG A 343 -2.76 -34.68 15.18
C ARG A 343 -1.36 -34.78 15.77
N GLN A 344 -0.32 -34.52 14.97
CA GLN A 344 1.08 -34.49 15.46
C GLN A 344 1.27 -33.43 16.54
N ALA A 345 0.55 -32.31 16.43
CA ALA A 345 0.63 -31.20 17.35
C ALA A 345 0.14 -31.53 18.76
N GLU A 346 -0.72 -32.54 18.93
CA GLU A 346 -1.18 -33.01 20.25
C GLU A 346 -0.08 -33.70 21.06
N ALA A 347 0.91 -34.27 20.38
CA ALA A 347 2.05 -34.95 21.00
C ALA A 347 3.22 -34.01 21.32
N LEU A 348 3.17 -32.74 20.87
CA LEU A 348 4.23 -31.78 21.11
C LEU A 348 4.18 -31.23 22.54
N PRO A 349 5.36 -31.04 23.19
CA PRO A 349 5.40 -30.37 24.48
C PRO A 349 4.88 -28.93 24.36
N PRO A 350 4.20 -28.41 25.40
CA PRO A 350 3.74 -27.03 25.40
C PRO A 350 4.94 -26.08 25.35
N LEU A 351 4.87 -25.09 24.45
CA LEU A 351 5.85 -24.02 24.37
C LEU A 351 5.51 -22.92 25.38
N GLU A 352 6.53 -22.33 25.99
CA GLU A 352 6.35 -21.15 26.85
C GLU A 352 5.73 -19.99 26.08
N TRP A 353 4.97 -19.18 26.80
CA TRP A 353 4.33 -17.98 26.30
C TRP A 353 5.21 -16.77 26.59
N VAL A 354 5.48 -16.02 25.52
CA VAL A 354 6.13 -14.71 25.54
C VAL A 354 5.14 -13.66 25.04
N GLU A 355 5.48 -12.38 25.15
CA GLU A 355 4.71 -11.36 24.43
C GLU A 355 4.96 -11.53 22.93
N THR A 356 3.90 -11.47 22.13
CA THR A 356 3.99 -11.55 20.66
C THR A 356 3.31 -10.35 20.04
N HIS A 357 3.80 -9.94 18.88
CA HIS A 357 3.15 -8.94 18.04
C HIS A 357 1.83 -9.49 17.45
N GLY A 358 1.82 -10.78 17.10
CA GLY A 358 0.64 -11.53 16.64
C GLY A 358 0.22 -11.28 15.19
N ASP A 359 0.79 -10.25 14.54
CA ASP A 359 0.68 -9.99 13.10
C ASP A 359 2.02 -9.54 12.50
N PHE A 360 3.12 -10.16 12.96
CA PHE A 360 4.48 -9.79 12.58
C PHE A 360 4.77 -10.23 11.14
N GLN A 361 4.79 -9.28 10.21
CA GLN A 361 5.12 -9.52 8.81
C GLN A 361 5.59 -8.23 8.13
N LEU A 362 6.14 -8.34 6.91
CA LEU A 362 6.79 -7.23 6.21
C LEU A 362 5.91 -5.98 6.01
N ARG A 363 4.57 -6.08 5.97
CA ARG A 363 3.70 -4.89 5.90
C ARG A 363 3.69 -4.06 7.18
N ASN A 364 3.96 -4.69 8.32
CA ASN A 364 3.95 -4.08 9.64
C ASN A 364 5.37 -3.78 10.13
N VAL A 365 6.39 -4.14 9.33
CA VAL A 365 7.80 -3.78 9.57
C VAL A 365 8.15 -2.58 8.70
N LEU A 366 8.61 -1.51 9.33
CA LEU A 366 9.11 -0.31 8.67
C LEU A 366 10.63 -0.37 8.59
N ALA A 367 11.20 0.07 7.47
CA ALA A 367 12.63 0.32 7.33
C ALA A 367 12.90 1.72 6.79
N THR A 368 13.96 2.38 7.26
CA THR A 368 14.48 3.60 6.64
C THR A 368 15.33 3.21 5.42
N SER A 369 15.00 3.76 4.25
CA SER A 369 15.77 3.57 3.02
C SER A 369 16.49 4.87 2.67
N ASP A 370 17.79 4.99 2.95
CA ASP A 370 18.61 6.03 2.34
C ASP A 370 19.13 5.53 0.98
N ALA A 371 18.33 5.74 -0.06
CA ALA A 371 18.73 5.49 -1.45
C ALA A 371 19.28 6.76 -2.13
N GLY A 372 19.85 7.72 -1.36
CA GLY A 372 20.27 9.00 -1.93
C GLY A 372 21.20 9.88 -1.10
N ALA A 373 21.79 9.38 -0.01
CA ALA A 373 22.79 10.14 0.74
C ALA A 373 24.13 9.39 0.68
N GLU A 374 25.06 9.87 -0.17
CA GLU A 374 26.44 9.39 -0.20
C GLU A 374 27.24 9.73 1.08
N THR A 375 26.60 10.31 2.10
CA THR A 375 27.19 10.56 3.42
C THR A 375 26.10 10.61 4.49
N ASP A 376 25.87 9.51 5.22
CA ASP A 376 25.55 9.56 6.65
C ASP A 376 25.64 8.16 7.25
N ASP A 377 26.36 8.02 8.36
CA ASP A 377 26.49 6.81 9.19
C ASP A 377 25.17 6.45 9.91
N ARG A 378 24.01 6.55 9.23
CA ARG A 378 22.72 6.17 9.80
C ARG A 378 22.52 4.67 9.65
N GLU A 379 22.81 3.94 10.72
CA GLU A 379 22.41 2.54 10.88
C GLU A 379 20.96 2.36 10.45
N ASP A 380 20.72 1.45 9.50
CA ASP A 380 19.36 1.35 9.02
C ASP A 380 18.41 0.85 10.09
N PHE A 381 17.36 1.59 10.25
CA PHE A 381 16.47 1.44 11.36
C PHE A 381 15.29 0.57 10.95
N VAL A 382 15.00 -0.48 11.73
CA VAL A 382 13.77 -1.26 11.59
C VAL A 382 12.85 -1.02 12.77
N ALA A 383 11.57 -0.90 12.50
CA ALA A 383 10.54 -0.73 13.50
C ALA A 383 9.31 -1.56 13.18
N VAL A 384 8.43 -1.74 14.16
CA VAL A 384 7.17 -2.45 13.98
C VAL A 384 5.99 -1.57 14.37
N ILE A 385 4.91 -1.69 13.63
CA ILE A 385 3.63 -1.01 13.84
C ILE A 385 2.49 -2.02 13.87
N ASP A 386 1.31 -1.56 14.30
CA ASP A 386 0.05 -2.32 14.27
C ASP A 386 -0.04 -3.50 15.26
N PHE A 387 -0.29 -3.16 16.54
CA PHE A 387 -0.26 -4.11 17.66
C PHE A 387 -1.63 -4.72 17.96
N GLU A 388 -2.62 -4.56 17.08
CA GLU A 388 -4.01 -4.96 17.33
C GLU A 388 -4.21 -6.47 17.48
N ARG A 389 -3.26 -7.26 16.98
CA ARG A 389 -3.22 -8.72 17.11
C ARG A 389 -2.35 -9.22 18.26
N SER A 390 -1.73 -8.31 19.03
CA SER A 390 -0.83 -8.67 20.12
C SER A 390 -1.55 -9.45 21.21
N GLU A 391 -0.98 -10.59 21.55
CA GLU A 391 -1.39 -11.42 22.69
C GLU A 391 -0.21 -12.29 23.13
N PRO A 392 -0.12 -12.68 24.41
CA PRO A 392 0.89 -13.64 24.81
C PRO A 392 0.67 -14.97 24.10
N GLY A 393 1.77 -15.62 23.70
CA GLY A 393 1.72 -16.85 22.94
C GLY A 393 3.13 -17.41 22.67
N PRO A 394 3.24 -18.54 21.97
CA PRO A 394 4.53 -19.08 21.61
C PRO A 394 5.23 -18.15 20.61
N ALA A 395 6.54 -17.95 20.78
CA ALA A 395 7.37 -17.07 19.94
C ALA A 395 7.23 -17.33 18.43
N VAL A 396 7.05 -18.61 18.05
CA VAL A 396 6.91 -19.03 16.64
C VAL A 396 5.68 -18.43 15.95
N ARG A 397 4.69 -17.94 16.70
CA ARG A 397 3.53 -17.23 16.15
C ARG A 397 3.94 -16.02 15.28
N ASP A 398 4.97 -15.28 15.69
CA ASP A 398 5.47 -14.12 14.96
C ASP A 398 6.34 -14.51 13.76
N LEU A 399 6.77 -15.77 13.66
CA LEU A 399 7.55 -16.29 12.54
C LEU A 399 6.65 -16.83 11.41
N VAL A 400 5.42 -17.23 11.72
CA VAL A 400 4.50 -17.85 10.75
C VAL A 400 4.39 -17.03 9.47
N ARG A 401 4.05 -15.75 9.58
CA ARG A 401 3.79 -14.88 8.42
C ARG A 401 5.07 -14.35 7.77
N LEU A 402 6.17 -14.30 8.52
CA LEU A 402 7.50 -14.01 7.97
C LEU A 402 8.06 -15.18 7.17
N SER A 403 7.64 -16.42 7.47
CA SER A 403 8.16 -17.61 6.82
C SER A 403 7.99 -17.66 5.32
N ASP A 404 7.03 -16.92 4.77
CA ASP A 404 6.83 -16.80 3.33
C ASP A 404 7.94 -15.99 2.65
N ALA A 405 8.62 -15.10 3.38
CA ALA A 405 9.65 -14.23 2.82
C ALA A 405 11.00 -14.94 2.62
N TRP A 406 11.32 -15.95 3.43
CA TRP A 406 12.53 -16.77 3.29
C TRP A 406 12.27 -18.12 2.62
N ALA A 407 11.15 -18.27 1.90
CA ALA A 407 10.87 -19.47 1.12
C ALA A 407 11.92 -19.64 -0.01
N GLY A 408 12.77 -20.67 0.07
CA GLY A 408 13.87 -20.88 -0.88
C GLY A 408 15.00 -19.85 -0.76
N ARG A 409 15.08 -19.16 0.38
CA ARG A 409 16.06 -18.12 0.71
C ARG A 409 16.60 -18.36 2.11
N ASP A 410 17.30 -19.49 2.28
CA ASP A 410 17.86 -19.90 3.58
C ASP A 410 18.78 -18.83 4.17
N ASP A 411 19.46 -18.06 3.31
CA ASP A 411 20.28 -16.92 3.70
C ASP A 411 19.51 -15.84 4.50
N LEU A 412 18.23 -15.63 4.20
CA LEU A 412 17.37 -14.70 4.95
C LEU A 412 16.92 -15.28 6.29
N PHE A 413 16.66 -16.59 6.35
CA PHE A 413 16.33 -17.26 7.60
C PHE A 413 17.55 -17.33 8.54
N GLU A 414 18.72 -17.64 8.02
CA GLU A 414 19.99 -17.59 8.75
C GLU A 414 20.28 -16.19 9.28
N ALA A 415 20.11 -15.15 8.46
CA ALA A 415 20.25 -13.77 8.89
C ALA A 415 19.26 -13.43 10.02
N PHE A 416 17.98 -13.80 9.87
CA PHE A 416 16.98 -13.65 10.92
C PHE A 416 17.41 -14.34 12.22
N LEU A 417 17.85 -15.60 12.18
CA LEU A 417 18.28 -16.32 13.37
C LEU A 417 19.54 -15.71 14.01
N ALA A 418 20.47 -15.20 13.21
CA ALA A 418 21.64 -14.48 13.70
C ALA A 418 21.25 -13.23 14.51
N GLY A 419 20.23 -12.49 14.05
CA GLY A 419 19.66 -11.38 14.79
C GLY A 419 18.84 -11.80 16.01
N TYR A 420 18.05 -12.87 15.85
CA TYR A 420 17.25 -13.45 16.92
C TYR A 420 18.12 -13.99 18.06
N GLY A 421 19.35 -14.38 17.76
CA GLY A 421 20.40 -14.73 18.72
C GLY A 421 20.38 -16.19 19.16
N ARG A 422 19.52 -17.03 18.57
CA ARG A 422 19.52 -18.49 18.76
C ARG A 422 18.78 -19.17 17.62
N THR A 423 19.03 -20.48 17.46
CA THR A 423 18.22 -21.35 16.60
C THR A 423 16.89 -21.69 17.27
N LEU A 424 15.94 -22.18 16.48
CA LEU A 424 14.70 -22.76 16.99
C LEU A 424 14.98 -24.13 17.60
N THR A 425 14.22 -24.51 18.62
CA THR A 425 14.21 -25.88 19.14
C THR A 425 13.38 -26.78 18.22
N ALA A 426 13.60 -28.10 18.25
CA ALA A 426 12.80 -29.04 17.46
C ALA A 426 11.27 -28.91 17.69
N ALA A 427 10.86 -28.58 18.92
CA ALA A 427 9.45 -28.35 19.25
C ALA A 427 8.92 -27.03 18.63
N GLU A 428 9.74 -25.97 18.59
CA GLU A 428 9.41 -24.72 17.91
C GLU A 428 9.33 -24.88 16.39
N GLU A 429 10.28 -25.61 15.78
CA GLU A 429 10.27 -25.91 14.34
C GLU A 429 9.02 -26.68 13.93
N ALA A 430 8.70 -27.76 14.67
CA ALA A 430 7.48 -28.53 14.43
C ALA A 430 6.23 -27.64 14.58
N ARG A 431 6.19 -26.79 15.62
CA ARG A 431 5.05 -25.90 15.85
C ARG A 431 4.92 -24.82 14.78
N LEU A 432 6.01 -24.27 14.27
CA LEU A 432 6.00 -23.29 13.19
C LEU A 432 5.35 -23.87 11.93
N VAL A 433 5.68 -25.11 11.56
CA VAL A 433 5.06 -25.82 10.42
C VAL A 433 3.55 -25.96 10.61
N ILE A 434 3.11 -26.41 11.78
CA ILE A 434 1.69 -26.58 12.10
C ILE A 434 0.95 -25.24 12.07
N ASP A 435 1.48 -24.22 12.75
CA ASP A 435 0.82 -22.92 12.84
C ASP A 435 0.79 -22.21 11.46
N ALA A 436 1.81 -22.41 10.62
CA ALA A 436 1.81 -21.93 9.23
C ALA A 436 0.79 -22.63 8.34
N ALA A 437 0.60 -23.94 8.49
CA ALA A 437 -0.47 -24.65 7.80
C ALA A 437 -1.86 -24.16 8.22
N LEU A 438 -2.07 -23.95 9.53
CA LEU A 438 -3.33 -23.45 10.06
C LEU A 438 -3.63 -22.00 9.65
N ASP A 439 -2.63 -21.11 9.65
CA ASP A 439 -2.76 -19.73 9.14
C ASP A 439 -3.08 -19.75 7.64
N SER A 440 -2.49 -20.66 6.88
CA SER A 440 -2.76 -20.83 5.44
C SER A 440 -4.21 -21.23 5.16
N VAL A 441 -4.75 -22.22 5.88
CA VAL A 441 -6.16 -22.61 5.74
C VAL A 441 -7.10 -21.48 6.18
N SER A 442 -6.76 -20.79 7.28
CA SER A 442 -7.53 -19.62 7.72
C SER A 442 -7.51 -18.50 6.66
N GLY A 443 -6.35 -18.26 6.03
CA GLY A 443 -6.18 -17.28 4.96
C GLY A 443 -6.99 -17.64 3.71
N ILE A 444 -7.00 -18.91 3.30
CA ILE A 444 -7.81 -19.40 2.18
C ILE A 444 -9.30 -19.20 2.46
N ALA A 445 -9.78 -19.64 3.63
CA ALA A 445 -11.19 -19.50 4.01
C ALA A 445 -11.62 -18.02 4.03
N TYR A 446 -10.79 -17.16 4.64
CA TYR A 446 -11.07 -15.72 4.70
C TYR A 446 -11.05 -15.08 3.31
N GLY A 447 -10.02 -15.36 2.52
CA GLY A 447 -9.86 -14.77 1.19
C GLY A 447 -10.96 -15.20 0.23
N ALA A 448 -11.40 -16.46 0.30
CA ALA A 448 -12.54 -16.94 -0.45
C ALA A 448 -13.85 -16.22 -0.08
N ALA A 449 -14.11 -16.04 1.22
CA ALA A 449 -15.32 -15.38 1.70
C ALA A 449 -15.39 -13.88 1.35
N HIS A 450 -14.23 -13.21 1.17
CA HIS A 450 -14.15 -11.77 0.95
C HIS A 450 -13.64 -11.39 -0.45
N GLY A 451 -13.52 -12.35 -1.38
CA GLY A 451 -13.09 -12.10 -2.76
C GLY A 451 -11.63 -11.64 -2.88
N ASP A 452 -10.74 -12.15 -2.04
CA ASP A 452 -9.30 -11.83 -2.01
C ASP A 452 -8.47 -13.00 -2.58
N PRO A 453 -8.22 -13.03 -3.92
CA PRO A 453 -7.50 -14.12 -4.56
C PRO A 453 -6.03 -14.19 -4.16
N GLU A 454 -5.41 -13.08 -3.74
CA GLU A 454 -4.00 -13.06 -3.31
C GLU A 454 -3.82 -13.81 -2.00
N LEU A 455 -4.74 -13.62 -1.05
CA LEU A 455 -4.72 -14.34 0.22
C LEU A 455 -4.98 -15.84 0.04
N VAL A 456 -5.88 -16.20 -0.88
CA VAL A 456 -6.12 -17.60 -1.27
C VAL A 456 -4.86 -18.22 -1.89
N GLU A 457 -4.21 -17.51 -2.82
CA GLU A 457 -3.03 -18.03 -3.49
C GLU A 457 -1.82 -18.13 -2.55
N ARG A 458 -1.66 -17.16 -1.63
CA ARG A 458 -0.66 -17.23 -0.56
C ARG A 458 -0.84 -18.51 0.26
N GLY A 459 -2.03 -18.76 0.79
CA GLY A 459 -2.27 -19.95 1.61
C GLY A 459 -2.04 -21.26 0.83
N ARG A 460 -2.42 -21.32 -0.45
CA ARG A 460 -2.15 -22.48 -1.31
C ARG A 460 -0.66 -22.72 -1.52
N ARG A 461 0.11 -21.66 -1.78
CA ARG A 461 1.55 -21.74 -1.97
C ARG A 461 2.25 -22.26 -0.71
N THR A 462 1.87 -21.74 0.45
CA THR A 462 2.43 -22.15 1.74
C THR A 462 2.10 -23.61 2.03
N LEU A 463 0.86 -24.07 1.83
CA LEU A 463 0.50 -25.49 1.99
C LEU A 463 1.27 -26.42 1.04
N ALA A 464 1.40 -26.03 -0.24
CA ALA A 464 2.14 -26.81 -1.22
C ALA A 464 3.63 -26.96 -0.84
N ARG A 465 4.26 -25.87 -0.37
CA ARG A 465 5.64 -25.88 0.14
C ARG A 465 5.78 -26.82 1.33
N LEU A 466 4.99 -26.60 2.39
CA LEU A 466 5.08 -27.40 3.62
C LEU A 466 4.87 -28.89 3.35
N ARG A 467 3.98 -29.23 2.42
CA ARG A 467 3.73 -30.62 2.04
C ARG A 467 4.90 -31.24 1.27
N ALA A 468 5.58 -30.48 0.42
CA ALA A 468 6.78 -30.95 -0.29
C ALA A 468 7.94 -31.22 0.68
N GLU A 469 8.19 -30.27 1.59
CA GLU A 469 9.22 -30.39 2.63
C GLU A 469 8.93 -31.56 3.59
N HIS A 470 7.67 -31.72 4.02
CA HIS A 470 7.26 -32.82 4.89
C HIS A 470 7.44 -34.20 4.24
N ARG A 471 7.15 -34.33 2.94
CA ARG A 471 7.40 -35.57 2.20
C ARG A 471 8.89 -35.88 2.06
N ALA A 472 9.72 -34.88 1.79
CA ALA A 472 11.17 -35.05 1.72
C ALA A 472 11.74 -35.54 3.07
N ALA A 473 11.23 -35.03 4.19
CA ALA A 473 11.62 -35.47 5.54
C ALA A 473 11.16 -36.91 5.87
N LEU A 474 10.10 -37.41 5.25
CA LEU A 474 9.62 -38.80 5.40
C LEU A 474 10.31 -39.80 4.46
N SER A 475 11.15 -39.33 3.53
CA SER A 475 11.90 -40.16 2.59
C SER A 475 13.44 -39.97 2.70
N PRO A 476 14.09 -40.14 3.88
CA PRO A 476 15.52 -39.83 4.03
C PRO A 476 16.48 -40.87 3.44
N THR A 477 16.02 -41.99 2.89
CA THR A 477 16.91 -43.04 2.35
C THR A 477 16.37 -43.69 1.07
N GLY A 478 17.17 -43.52 0.01
CA GLY A 478 17.31 -44.24 -1.27
C GLY A 478 16.28 -45.30 -1.70
N ASP A 479 15.76 -45.10 -2.91
CA ASP A 479 15.53 -46.19 -3.87
C ASP A 479 16.42 -45.92 -5.10
N GLU A 480 17.64 -46.44 -5.07
CA GLU A 480 18.23 -47.01 -6.29
C GLU A 480 17.62 -48.41 -6.45
N THR A 481 16.66 -48.55 -7.35
CA THR A 481 16.48 -49.75 -8.19
C THR A 481 15.93 -49.36 -9.54
#